data_AF-A0A3B9PA34-F1
#
_entry.id   AF-A0A3B9PA34-F1
#
_cell.length_a   1.000
_cell.length_b   1.000
_cell.length_c   1.000
_cell.angle_alpha   90.00
_cell.angle_beta   90.00
_cell.angle_gamma   90.00
#
_symmetry.space_group_name_H-M   'P 1'
#
loop_
_entity.id
_entity.type
_entity.pdbx_description
1 polymer ?
#
loop_
_entity_poly.entity_id
_entity_poly.type
_entity_poly.pdbx_seq_one_letter_code
_entity_poly.pdbx_strand_id
1 'polypeptide(L)' 'MKTILRSKELSCPSCVAKIEKALKAVDGVQDAKVHFNTGRIEVEHEHPQVDPDKLVQVVESVGYQSKVSTF' A
#
# COMPACT_ATOMS: atom_id res chain seq x y z
N MET A 1 1.12 13.56 2.62
CA MET A 1 -0.25 13.17 2.22
C MET A 1 -0.49 11.72 2.64
N LYS A 2 -1.74 11.36 2.93
CA LYS A 2 -2.11 9.98 3.29
C LYS A 2 -3.07 9.42 2.25
N THR A 3 -2.70 8.30 1.65
CA THR A 3 -3.54 7.55 0.71
C THR A 3 -3.95 6.24 1.34
N ILE A 4 -5.21 5.86 1.14
CA ILE A 4 -5.74 4.58 1.59
C ILE A 4 -5.92 3.69 0.37
N LEU A 5 -5.31 2.51 0.40
CA LEU A 5 -5.55 1.43 -0.55
C LEU A 5 -6.37 0.34 0.15
N ARG A 6 -7.16 -0.40 -0.61
CA ARG A 6 -7.86 -1.61 -0.16
C ARG A 6 -7.46 -2.78 -1.03
N SER A 7 -7.12 -3.89 -0.38
CA SER A 7 -6.94 -5.18 -1.04
C SER A 7 -8.03 -6.14 -0.58
N LYS A 8 -8.55 -6.96 -1.51
CA LYS A 8 -9.57 -7.99 -1.21
C LYS A 8 -8.96 -9.28 -0.66
N GLU A 9 -7.67 -9.52 -0.88
CA GLU A 9 -7.00 -10.78 -0.53
C GLU A 9 -5.73 -10.51 0.30
N LEU A 10 -5.91 -10.27 1.59
CA LEU A 10 -4.83 -10.29 2.58
C LEU A 10 -5.06 -11.45 3.55
N SER A 11 -4.70 -12.66 3.11
CA SER A 11 -5.00 -13.90 3.86
C SER A 11 -3.83 -14.42 4.70
N CYS A 12 -2.66 -13.77 4.69
CA CYS A 12 -1.49 -14.26 5.43
C CYS A 12 -0.67 -13.11 6.07
N PRO A 13 -0.22 -13.24 7.33
CA PRO A 13 0.64 -12.26 7.99
C PRO A 13 1.93 -11.96 7.21
N SER A 14 2.44 -12.95 6.47
CA SER A 14 3.64 -12.80 5.64
C SER A 14 3.43 -11.85 4.45
N CYS A 15 2.19 -11.68 3.99
CA CYS A 15 1.84 -10.74 2.91
C CYS A 15 1.96 -9.29 3.38
N VAL A 16 1.55 -9.01 4.62
CA VAL A 16 1.54 -7.69 5.24
C VAL A 16 2.95 -7.09 5.23
N ALA A 17 3.91 -7.80 5.82
CA ALA A 17 5.29 -7.35 5.91
C ALA A 17 5.94 -7.16 4.52
N LYS A 18 5.58 -7.98 3.53
CA LYS A 18 6.05 -7.82 2.15
C LYS A 18 5.53 -6.52 1.52
N ILE A 19 4.24 -6.25 1.66
CA ILE A 19 3.59 -5.06 1.10
C ILE A 19 4.14 -3.79 1.77
N GLU A 20 4.21 -3.76 3.11
CA GLU A 20 4.77 -2.63 3.85
C GLU A 20 6.20 -2.34 3.44
N LYS A 21 7.04 -3.38 3.32
CA LYS A 21 8.43 -3.22 2.91
C LYS A 21 8.56 -2.73 1.46
N ALA A 22 7.71 -3.20 0.55
CA ALA A 22 7.70 -2.75 -0.83
C ALA A 22 7.27 -1.27 -0.95
N LEU A 23 6.23 -0.87 -0.20
CA LEU A 23 5.76 0.51 -0.18
C LEU A 23 6.79 1.46 0.45
N LYS A 24 7.41 1.06 1.56
CA LYS A 24 8.49 1.83 2.21
C LYS A 24 9.75 1.94 1.36
N ALA A 25 9.93 1.07 0.37
CA ALA A 25 11.05 1.15 -0.57
C ALA A 25 10.82 2.18 -1.70
N VAL A 26 9.63 2.76 -1.80
CA VAL A 26 9.33 3.79 -2.80
C VAL A 26 9.85 5.13 -2.30
N ASP A 27 10.72 5.77 -3.10
CA ASP A 27 11.18 7.14 -2.84
C ASP A 27 10.01 8.12 -2.73
N GLY A 28 9.91 8.78 -1.57
CA GLY A 28 8.81 9.69 -1.23
C GLY A 28 7.72 9.08 -0.36
N VAL A 29 7.79 7.79 -0.02
CA VAL A 29 6.95 7.18 1.03
C VAL A 29 7.60 7.42 2.40
N GLN A 30 6.89 8.08 3.29
CA GLN A 30 7.32 8.33 4.67
C GLN A 30 6.94 7.17 5.60
N ASP A 31 5.72 6.66 5.48
CA ASP A 31 5.27 5.50 6.26
C ASP A 31 4.26 4.66 5.48
N ALA A 32 4.16 3.38 5.82
CA ALA A 32 3.17 2.47 5.28
C ALA A 32 2.73 1.49 6.36
N LYS A 33 1.41 1.36 6.54
CA LYS A 33 0.76 0.48 7.50
C LYS A 33 -0.29 -0.37 6.82
N VAL A 34 -0.18 -1.68 6.96
CA VAL A 34 -1.12 -2.63 6.35
C VAL A 34 -1.97 -3.31 7.44
N HIS A 35 -3.27 -3.12 7.36
CA HIS A 35 -4.28 -3.68 8.27
C HIS A 35 -4.94 -4.91 7.62
N PHE A 36 -4.31 -6.08 7.77
CA PHE A 36 -4.84 -7.35 7.22
C PHE A 36 -6.26 -7.67 7.68
N ASN A 37 -6.58 -7.36 8.94
CA ASN A 37 -7.88 -7.67 9.55
C ASN A 37 -9.05 -6.95 8.86
N THR A 38 -8.77 -5.86 8.15
CA THR A 38 -9.78 -5.05 7.44
C THR A 38 -9.50 -4.90 5.93
N GLY A 39 -8.41 -5.48 5.42
CA GLY A 39 -7.96 -5.29 4.04
C GLY A 39 -7.47 -3.87 3.72
N ARG A 40 -7.27 -3.01 4.72
CA ARG A 40 -6.94 -1.58 4.56
C ARG A 40 -5.43 -1.37 4.59
N ILE A 41 -4.92 -0.60 3.65
CA ILE A 41 -3.50 -0.24 3.54
C ILE A 41 -3.43 1.29 3.60
N GLU A 42 -2.66 1.81 4.54
CA GLU A 42 -2.46 3.23 4.72
C GLU A 42 -1.04 3.58 4.34
N VAL A 43 -0.88 4.53 3.42
CA VAL A 43 0.43 4.96 2.94
C VAL A 43 0.54 6.45 3.12
N GLU A 44 1.54 6.88 3.88
CA GLU A 44 1.95 8.26 4.02
C GLU A 44 3.09 8.54 3.04
N HIS A 45 2.85 9.46 2.12
CA HIS A 45 3.79 9.81 1.06
C HIS A 45 3.77 11.32 0.78
N GLU A 46 4.82 11.82 0.14
CA GLU A 46 4.89 13.21 -0.29
C GLU A 46 4.25 13.40 -1.67
N HIS A 47 3.17 14.19 -1.72
CA HIS A 47 2.60 14.68 -2.97
C HIS A 47 3.35 15.95 -3.37
N PRO A 48 3.72 16.15 -4.66
CA PRO A 48 3.33 15.39 -5.86
C PRO A 48 4.32 14.28 -6.27
N GLN A 49 5.21 13.85 -5.38
CA GLN A 49 6.32 12.96 -5.73
C GLN A 49 5.86 11.49 -5.90
N VAL A 50 4.78 11.10 -5.22
CA VAL A 50 4.23 9.73 -5.26
C VAL A 50 2.75 9.76 -5.60
N ASP A 51 2.40 9.14 -6.73
CA ASP A 51 1.02 8.94 -7.15
C ASP A 51 0.38 7.71 -6.50
N PRO A 52 -0.92 7.76 -6.16
CA PRO A 52 -1.65 6.63 -5.64
C PRO A 52 -1.65 5.41 -6.58
N ASP A 53 -1.67 5.62 -7.90
CA ASP A 53 -1.52 4.55 -8.89
C ASP A 53 -0.15 3.85 -8.83
N LYS A 54 0.92 4.60 -8.54
CA LYS A 54 2.25 4.04 -8.37
C LYS A 54 2.32 3.12 -7.15
N LEU A 55 1.63 3.50 -6.07
CA LEU A 55 1.51 2.63 -4.90
C LEU A 55 0.77 1.34 -5.23
N VAL A 56 -0.31 1.40 -6.01
CA VAL A 56 -1.02 0.19 -6.48
C VAL A 56 -0.10 -0.71 -7.29
N GLN A 57 0.65 -0.16 -8.24
CA GLN A 57 1.62 -0.94 -9.05
C GLN A 57 2.69 -1.62 -8.21
N VAL A 58 3.16 -0.98 -7.13
CA VAL A 58 4.12 -1.59 -6.21
C VAL A 58 3.50 -2.77 -5.50
N VAL A 59 2.25 -2.66 -5.05
CA VAL A 59 1.51 -3.77 -4.43
C VAL A 59 1.27 -4.92 -5.43
N GLU A 60 0.95 -4.60 -6.69
CA GLU A 60 0.82 -5.58 -7.76
C GLU A 60 2.15 -6.28 -8.10
N SER A 61 3.26 -5.54 -8.02
CA SER A 61 4.61 -6.09 -8.25
C SER A 61 5.03 -7.12 -7.20
N VAL A 62 4.47 -7.05 -5.99
CA VAL A 62 4.64 -8.10 -4.96
C VAL A 62 3.63 -9.25 -5.08
N GLY A 63 2.73 -9.20 -6.07
CA GLY A 63 1.75 -10.24 -6.38
C GLY A 63 0.38 -10.05 -5.73
N TYR A 64 0.04 -8.84 -5.26
CA TYR A 64 -1.25 -8.55 -4.61
C TYR A 64 -2.01 -7.48 -5.38
N GLN A 65 -3.31 -7.68 -5.61
CA GLN A 65 -4.14 -6.62 -6.14
C GLN A 65 -4.59 -5.69 -5.02
N SER A 66 -4.39 -4.40 -5.21
CA SER A 66 -4.95 -3.36 -4.36
C SER A 66 -5.64 -2.30 -5.22
N LYS A 67 -6.56 -1.55 -4.63
CA LYS A 67 -7.24 -0.43 -5.28
C LYS A 67 -7.19 0.78 -4.39
N VAL A 68 -6.99 1.96 -4.97
CA VAL A 68 -7.13 3.22 -4.26
C VAL A 68 -8.57 3.33 -3.78
N SER A 69 -8.76 3.51 -2.48
CA SER A 69 -10.09 3.64 -1.88
C SER A 69 -10.25 5.09 -1.45
N THR A 70 -10.88 5.89 -2.30
CA THR A 70 -11.42 7.20 -1.94
C THR A 70 -12.73 6.94 -1.20
N PHE A 71 -12.69 6.84 0.13
CA PHE A 71 -13.90 7.00 0.93
C PHE A 71 -14.12 8.48 1.19
#